data_AF-A0A0H2RND6-F1
#
_entry.id   AF-A0A0H2RND6-F1
#
_cell.length_a   1.000
_cell.length_b   1.000
_cell.length_c   1.000
_cell.angle_alpha   90.00
_cell.angle_beta   90.00
_cell.angle_gamma   90.00
#
_symmetry.space_group_name_H-M   'P 1'
#
loop_
_entity.id
_entity.type
_entity.pdbx_description
1 polymer ?
#
loop_
_entity_poly.entity_id
_entity_poly.type
_entity_poly.pdbx_seq_one_letter_code
_entity_poly.pdbx_strand_id
1 'polypeptide(L)'
;MVFAPLISLFPVLLLSLGANAHGVITAVTGANGVTSQAFGVIASTPRDGSTPVPFEQDTSVIRNLEIQTGQTGVCGKTKAGGNNEVTTQLNQAVAAGLPSAAADGSVTMTLHQVNQDGAGPYTCEVSTDATGQNFAAMTVTTNVPGFDSLSLAQATDFPLVAQLPAGTNCTGGPDGNACLVRCKNNAIAGPFGGCTAVTTSSSGSSSASSAAGSATEAASTAATASVNEAAAAPTPTAASTKAKGGLGGALKSILGKRVEMAGGALEARMEERVRRSRVYAGARN
;
A
#
# COMPACT_ATOMS: atom_id res chain seq x y z
N MET A 1 7.70 64.72 -6.93
CA MET A 1 8.26 63.65 -6.07
C MET A 1 7.26 62.51 -6.06
N VAL A 2 7.55 61.41 -6.75
CA VAL A 2 6.68 60.23 -6.84
C VAL A 2 7.30 59.14 -5.98
N PHE A 3 6.63 58.74 -4.91
CA PHE A 3 7.07 57.65 -4.03
C PHE A 3 6.66 56.32 -4.66
N ALA A 4 7.63 55.49 -5.02
CA ALA A 4 7.42 54.10 -5.43
C ALA A 4 7.36 53.21 -4.17
N PRO A 5 6.36 52.32 -4.02
CA PRO A 5 6.29 51.43 -2.88
C PRO A 5 7.27 50.25 -3.09
N LEU A 6 8.21 50.09 -2.16
CA LEU A 6 9.06 48.91 -2.06
C LEU A 6 8.17 47.70 -1.69
N ILE A 7 7.89 46.84 -2.66
CA ILE A 7 7.26 45.54 -2.42
C ILE A 7 8.35 44.63 -1.83
N SER A 8 8.32 44.47 -0.50
CA SER A 8 9.17 43.53 0.21
C SER A 8 8.67 42.11 -0.03
N LEU A 9 9.35 41.36 -0.92
CA LEU A 9 9.16 39.93 -1.07
C LEU A 9 9.77 39.23 0.15
N PHE A 10 8.94 38.87 1.13
CA PHE A 10 9.32 37.88 2.14
C PHE A 10 9.30 36.48 1.50
N PRO A 11 10.43 35.75 1.48
CA PRO A 11 10.42 34.35 1.09
C PRO A 11 9.68 33.56 2.17
N VAL A 12 8.46 33.11 1.86
CA VAL A 12 7.74 32.13 2.68
C VAL A 12 8.48 30.80 2.55
N LEU A 13 9.38 30.53 3.49
CA LEU A 13 10.03 29.23 3.64
C LEU A 13 8.97 28.24 4.15
N LEU A 14 8.30 27.55 3.23
CA LEU A 14 7.44 26.40 3.50
C LEU A 14 8.32 25.27 4.08
N LEU A 15 8.47 25.27 5.40
CA LEU A 15 9.07 24.16 6.13
C LEU A 15 8.10 22.98 6.07
N SER A 16 8.30 22.09 5.09
CA SER A 16 7.56 20.84 5.00
C SER A 16 7.96 19.93 6.15
N LEU A 17 7.31 20.13 7.30
CA LEU A 17 7.29 19.21 8.42
C LEU A 17 6.69 17.91 7.91
N GLY A 18 7.55 16.97 7.54
CA GLY A 18 7.16 15.58 7.39
C GLY A 18 6.77 15.08 8.77
N ALA A 19 5.48 15.20 9.11
CA ALA A 19 4.92 14.42 10.19
C ALA A 19 5.16 12.94 9.82
N ASN A 20 5.95 12.27 10.67
CA ASN A 20 6.15 10.83 10.57
C ASN A 20 4.99 10.24 11.34
N ALA A 21 4.16 9.49 10.66
CA ALA A 21 2.86 9.11 11.15
C ALA A 21 2.54 7.70 10.72
N HIS A 22 2.15 6.83 11.65
CA HIS A 22 2.35 5.39 11.42
C HIS A 22 1.28 4.53 12.07
N GLY A 23 0.43 3.94 11.22
CA GLY A 23 -0.49 2.86 11.57
C GLY A 23 -0.40 1.76 10.53
N VAL A 24 -0.11 0.53 10.96
CA VAL A 24 0.16 -0.62 10.09
C VAL A 24 -0.80 -1.76 10.41
N ILE A 25 -1.37 -2.39 9.40
CA ILE A 25 -2.24 -3.57 9.59
C ILE A 25 -1.33 -4.80 9.73
N THR A 26 -1.15 -5.25 10.97
CA THR A 26 -0.21 -6.32 11.33
C THR A 26 -0.81 -7.71 11.20
N ALA A 27 -2.14 -7.81 11.26
CA ALA A 27 -2.83 -9.08 11.11
C ALA A 27 -4.18 -8.90 10.41
N VAL A 28 -4.54 -9.89 9.60
CA VAL A 28 -5.89 -10.10 9.08
C VAL A 28 -6.30 -11.52 9.44
N THR A 29 -7.31 -11.65 10.29
CA THR A 29 -7.75 -12.95 10.83
C THR A 29 -8.96 -13.42 10.05
N GLY A 30 -8.79 -14.51 9.29
CA GLY A 30 -9.85 -15.10 8.50
C GLY A 30 -10.75 -16.03 9.30
N ALA A 31 -12.02 -16.12 8.91
CA ALA A 31 -12.96 -17.08 9.49
C ALA A 31 -12.57 -18.55 9.20
N ASN A 32 -11.75 -18.78 8.18
CA ASN A 32 -11.13 -20.06 7.85
C ASN A 32 -9.90 -20.40 8.71
N GLY A 33 -9.57 -19.59 9.73
CA GLY A 33 -8.41 -19.81 10.61
C GLY A 33 -7.07 -19.41 10.02
N VAL A 34 -7.04 -18.93 8.77
CA VAL A 34 -5.83 -18.38 8.14
C VAL A 34 -5.61 -16.96 8.64
N THR A 35 -4.36 -16.63 8.98
CA THR A 35 -3.94 -15.26 9.30
C THR A 35 -2.91 -14.78 8.29
N SER A 36 -3.05 -13.55 7.82
CA SER A 36 -2.06 -12.88 6.97
C SER A 36 -1.69 -11.50 7.53
N GLN A 37 -0.77 -10.82 6.87
CA GLN A 37 -0.38 -9.44 7.18
C GLN A 37 -0.69 -8.55 5.97
N ALA A 38 -0.73 -7.23 6.17
CA ALA A 38 -0.82 -6.32 5.05
C ALA A 38 0.44 -6.32 4.18
N PHE A 39 0.29 -5.83 2.96
CA PHE A 39 1.38 -5.63 2.03
C PHE A 39 2.40 -4.63 2.58
N GLY A 40 3.68 -4.93 2.38
CA GLY A 40 4.80 -4.13 2.82
C GLY A 40 5.23 -4.36 4.27
N VAL A 41 4.49 -5.17 5.04
CA VAL A 41 4.82 -5.49 6.43
C VAL A 41 6.12 -6.30 6.48
N ILE A 42 7.02 -5.90 7.37
CA ILE A 42 8.31 -6.54 7.58
C ILE A 42 8.26 -7.19 8.97
N ALA A 43 8.37 -8.52 9.01
CA ALA A 43 8.24 -9.29 10.25
C ALA A 43 9.28 -8.89 11.32
N SER A 44 10.48 -8.48 10.89
CA SER A 44 11.57 -8.06 11.79
C SER A 44 11.47 -6.62 12.29
N THR A 45 10.49 -5.83 11.84
CA THR A 45 10.30 -4.46 12.36
C THR A 45 9.77 -4.54 13.80
N PRO A 46 10.48 -3.98 14.79
CA PRO A 46 9.97 -3.92 16.16
C PRO A 46 8.75 -3.00 16.24
N ARG A 47 7.81 -3.29 17.14
CA ARG A 47 6.51 -2.59 17.29
C ARG A 47 6.20 -2.28 18.76
N ASP A 48 7.24 -2.09 19.55
CA ASP A 48 7.22 -1.84 21.00
C ASP A 48 7.65 -0.40 21.34
N GLY A 49 7.70 0.49 20.36
CA GLY A 49 7.99 1.91 20.53
C GLY A 49 7.33 2.80 19.48
N SER A 50 7.54 4.11 19.59
CA SER A 50 6.79 5.13 18.84
C SER A 50 7.66 6.13 18.05
N THR A 51 8.96 5.86 17.93
CA THR A 51 9.89 6.69 17.17
C THR A 51 10.03 6.23 15.72
N PRO A 52 10.36 7.14 14.77
CA PRO A 52 10.49 6.80 13.35
C PRO A 52 11.48 5.71 13.01
N VAL A 53 12.54 5.57 13.78
CA VAL A 53 13.45 4.43 13.67
C VAL A 53 13.54 3.81 15.05
N PRO A 54 13.41 2.48 15.18
CA PRO A 54 13.14 1.48 14.12
C PRO A 54 11.64 1.18 13.85
N PHE A 55 10.70 1.77 14.58
CA PHE A 55 9.35 1.21 14.73
C PHE A 55 8.37 1.45 13.57
N GLU A 56 8.73 2.36 12.66
CA GLU A 56 7.84 2.90 11.64
C GLU A 56 8.19 2.43 10.22
N GLN A 57 9.22 1.59 10.08
CA GLN A 57 9.88 1.33 8.78
C GLN A 57 9.00 0.65 7.72
N ASP A 58 7.97 -0.09 8.15
CA ASP A 58 7.10 -0.88 7.28
C ASP A 58 5.65 -0.39 7.26
N THR A 59 5.37 0.81 7.79
CA THR A 59 4.05 1.40 7.61
C THR A 59 3.90 1.88 6.17
N SER A 60 2.76 1.54 5.59
CA SER A 60 2.40 2.00 4.26
C SER A 60 1.88 3.43 4.29
N VAL A 61 2.43 4.26 3.41
CA VAL A 61 1.95 5.62 3.12
C VAL A 61 1.20 5.60 1.78
N ILE A 62 -0.10 5.88 1.81
CA ILE A 62 -1.03 5.69 0.68
C ILE A 62 -1.58 7.04 0.22
N ARG A 63 -0.73 7.84 -0.44
CA ARG A 63 -1.10 9.19 -0.90
C ARG A 63 -1.79 9.14 -2.26
N ASN A 64 -3.00 9.69 -2.34
CA ASN A 64 -3.73 9.79 -3.62
C ASN A 64 -2.94 10.52 -4.71
N LEU A 65 -2.13 11.53 -4.34
CA LEU A 65 -1.30 12.26 -5.29
C LEU A 65 -0.16 11.39 -5.85
N GLU A 66 0.48 10.57 -5.00
CA GLU A 66 1.55 9.65 -5.44
C GLU A 66 1.00 8.58 -6.37
N ILE A 67 -0.19 8.06 -6.07
CA ILE A 67 -0.92 7.12 -6.94
C ILE A 67 -1.24 7.77 -8.30
N GLN A 68 -1.85 8.96 -8.30
CA GLN A 68 -2.24 9.67 -9.52
C GLN A 68 -1.06 10.04 -10.43
N THR A 69 0.09 10.33 -9.82
CA THR A 69 1.33 10.69 -10.55
C THR A 69 2.20 9.49 -10.89
N GLY A 70 1.79 8.27 -10.51
CA GLY A 70 2.53 7.04 -10.78
C GLY A 70 3.81 6.88 -9.97
N GLN A 71 3.97 7.62 -8.87
CA GLN A 71 5.11 7.46 -7.95
C GLN A 71 5.00 6.18 -7.11
N THR A 72 3.77 5.72 -6.85
CA THR A 72 3.47 4.46 -6.16
C THR A 72 2.28 3.76 -6.79
N GLY A 73 2.11 2.48 -6.49
CA GLY A 73 0.87 1.75 -6.75
C GLY A 73 -0.24 2.13 -5.76
N VAL A 74 -1.41 1.52 -5.95
CA VAL A 74 -2.63 1.78 -5.15
C VAL A 74 -2.51 1.42 -3.67
N CYS A 75 -1.50 0.63 -3.32
CA CYS A 75 -1.17 0.20 -1.96
C CYS A 75 -0.07 1.03 -1.31
N GLY A 76 0.34 2.12 -1.95
CA GLY A 76 1.34 3.03 -1.42
C GLY A 76 2.74 2.41 -1.38
N LYS A 77 3.56 2.93 -0.48
CA LYS A 77 4.94 2.47 -0.26
C LYS A 77 5.27 2.48 1.23
N THR A 78 6.25 1.67 1.63
CA THR A 78 6.87 1.74 2.96
C THR A 78 8.27 2.34 2.87
N LYS A 79 8.80 2.82 4.01
CA LYS A 79 10.13 3.45 4.05
C LYS A 79 11.25 2.45 3.79
N ALA A 80 11.15 1.25 4.35
CA ALA A 80 12.15 0.20 4.17
C ALA A 80 11.91 -0.70 2.94
N GLY A 81 10.64 -0.97 2.60
CA GLY A 81 10.27 -1.88 1.51
C GLY A 81 10.05 -1.22 0.14
N GLY A 82 9.92 0.11 0.09
CA GLY A 82 9.61 0.81 -1.15
C GLY A 82 8.16 0.58 -1.58
N ASN A 83 7.90 0.59 -2.90
CA ASN A 83 6.54 0.49 -3.42
C ASN A 83 5.90 -0.87 -3.11
N ASN A 84 4.64 -0.85 -2.67
CA ASN A 84 3.88 -2.06 -2.41
C ASN A 84 3.31 -2.63 -3.71
N GLU A 85 4.11 -3.43 -4.42
CA GLU A 85 3.71 -4.03 -5.70
C GLU A 85 2.57 -5.04 -5.54
N VAL A 86 1.37 -4.66 -5.99
CA VAL A 86 0.13 -5.45 -5.82
C VAL A 86 0.27 -6.84 -6.39
N THR A 87 0.70 -7.00 -7.65
CA THR A 87 0.78 -8.30 -8.30
C THR A 87 1.73 -9.25 -7.56
N THR A 88 2.92 -8.77 -7.18
CA THR A 88 3.93 -9.58 -6.48
C THR A 88 3.43 -10.01 -5.12
N GLN A 89 2.90 -9.06 -4.32
CA GLN A 89 2.48 -9.34 -2.95
C GLN A 89 1.16 -10.12 -2.90
N LEU A 90 0.27 -9.94 -3.88
CA LEU A 90 -0.93 -10.76 -4.02
C LEU A 90 -0.57 -12.21 -4.33
N ASN A 91 0.39 -12.47 -5.23
CA ASN A 91 0.83 -13.83 -5.52
C ASN A 91 1.46 -14.49 -4.29
N GLN A 92 2.23 -13.74 -3.51
CA GLN A 92 2.80 -14.23 -2.24
C GLN A 92 1.71 -14.53 -1.21
N ALA A 93 0.71 -13.65 -1.06
CA ALA A 93 -0.39 -13.84 -0.14
C ALA A 93 -1.24 -15.06 -0.53
N VAL A 94 -1.53 -15.24 -1.82
CA VAL A 94 -2.26 -16.42 -2.31
C VAL A 94 -1.48 -17.70 -2.04
N ALA A 95 -0.17 -17.71 -2.32
CA ALA A 95 0.69 -18.87 -2.03
C ALA A 95 0.77 -19.22 -0.53
N ALA A 96 0.67 -18.22 0.35
CA ALA A 96 0.64 -18.40 1.80
C ALA A 96 -0.76 -18.80 2.34
N GLY A 97 -1.80 -18.69 1.51
CA GLY A 97 -3.19 -18.86 1.90
C GLY A 97 -3.84 -17.53 2.29
N LEU A 98 -5.07 -17.32 1.83
CA LEU A 98 -5.83 -16.10 2.11
C LEU A 98 -6.74 -16.26 3.33
N PRO A 99 -6.79 -15.26 4.24
CA PRO A 99 -7.83 -15.19 5.24
C PRO A 99 -9.19 -15.00 4.56
N SER A 100 -10.18 -15.79 4.97
CA SER A 100 -11.54 -15.63 4.46
C SER A 100 -12.29 -14.53 5.23
N ALA A 101 -13.10 -13.75 4.53
CA ALA A 101 -14.16 -12.99 5.19
C ALA A 101 -15.08 -13.94 5.98
N ALA A 102 -15.70 -13.43 7.04
CA ALA A 102 -16.74 -14.15 7.77
C ALA A 102 -18.00 -14.33 6.92
N ALA A 103 -18.94 -15.17 7.36
CA ALA A 103 -20.16 -15.47 6.62
C ALA A 103 -21.07 -14.24 6.41
N ASP A 104 -20.99 -13.25 7.32
CA ASP A 104 -21.65 -11.96 7.17
C ASP A 104 -20.90 -11.01 6.20
N GLY A 105 -19.68 -11.36 5.80
CA GLY A 105 -18.77 -10.57 4.96
C GLY A 105 -17.79 -9.68 5.75
N SER A 106 -17.73 -9.81 7.08
CA SER A 106 -16.79 -9.08 7.92
C SER A 106 -15.34 -9.53 7.66
N VAL A 107 -14.44 -8.55 7.48
CA VAL A 107 -12.99 -8.72 7.45
C VAL A 107 -12.43 -8.17 8.75
N THR A 108 -11.79 -9.02 9.56
CA THR A 108 -11.24 -8.66 10.86
C THR A 108 -9.75 -8.42 10.76
N MET A 109 -9.31 -7.24 11.17
CA MET A 109 -7.92 -6.80 11.11
C MET A 109 -7.43 -6.30 12.47
N THR A 110 -6.12 -6.41 12.70
CA THR A 110 -5.41 -5.73 13.78
C THR A 110 -4.61 -4.60 13.16
N LEU A 111 -4.91 -3.37 13.58
CA LEU A 111 -4.08 -2.21 13.27
C LEU A 111 -3.18 -1.92 14.46
N HIS A 112 -1.87 -1.90 14.22
CA HIS A 112 -0.90 -1.39 15.15
C HIS A 112 -0.69 0.11 14.93
N GLN A 113 -1.12 0.93 15.89
CA GLN A 113 -0.82 2.35 15.93
C GLN A 113 0.56 2.56 16.58
N VAL A 114 1.53 3.03 15.80
CA VAL A 114 2.89 3.26 16.27
C VAL A 114 2.98 4.55 17.09
N ASN A 115 2.41 5.64 16.56
CA ASN A 115 2.47 6.97 17.14
C ASN A 115 1.15 7.76 16.94
N GLN A 116 1.12 9.04 17.30
CA GLN A 116 -0.13 9.80 17.51
C GLN A 116 -1.06 9.85 16.29
N ASP A 117 -0.51 9.92 15.09
CA ASP A 117 -1.21 10.12 13.82
C ASP A 117 -1.43 8.84 13.00
N GLY A 118 -1.10 7.68 13.60
CA GLY A 118 -1.57 6.36 13.16
C GLY A 118 -2.97 6.00 13.65
N ALA A 119 -3.69 6.95 14.25
CA ALA A 119 -5.02 6.71 14.82
C ALA A 119 -6.12 6.75 13.75
N GLY A 120 -7.35 6.46 14.17
CA GLY A 120 -8.52 6.53 13.29
C GLY A 120 -9.21 7.90 13.23
N PRO A 121 -10.30 8.01 12.45
CA PRO A 121 -10.99 6.90 11.79
C PRO A 121 -10.29 6.44 10.51
N TYR A 122 -10.34 5.14 10.27
CA TYR A 122 -9.98 4.49 9.01
C TYR A 122 -11.20 4.35 8.11
N THR A 123 -10.95 4.45 6.81
CA THR A 123 -11.87 4.05 5.73
C THR A 123 -11.32 2.80 5.06
N CYS A 124 -12.20 1.90 4.64
CA CYS A 124 -11.83 0.67 3.95
C CYS A 124 -12.60 0.53 2.64
N GLU A 125 -11.98 -0.09 1.65
CA GLU A 125 -12.52 -0.29 0.32
C GLU A 125 -11.98 -1.60 -0.28
N VAL A 126 -12.75 -2.24 -1.17
CA VAL A 126 -12.42 -3.54 -1.77
C VAL A 126 -12.41 -3.49 -3.28
N SER A 127 -11.40 -4.09 -3.88
CA SER A 127 -11.27 -4.39 -5.32
C SER A 127 -11.48 -5.89 -5.50
N THR A 128 -12.58 -6.28 -6.14
CA THR A 128 -12.96 -7.70 -6.33
C THR A 128 -12.06 -8.44 -7.29
N ASP A 129 -11.52 -7.74 -8.29
CA ASP A 129 -10.53 -8.26 -9.23
C ASP A 129 -9.09 -8.23 -8.68
N ALA A 130 -8.92 -7.74 -7.45
CA ALA A 130 -7.65 -7.54 -6.75
C ALA A 130 -6.58 -6.74 -7.50
N THR A 131 -6.97 -5.98 -8.54
CA THR A 131 -6.05 -5.12 -9.30
C THR A 131 -5.84 -3.78 -8.60
N GLY A 132 -6.79 -3.37 -7.76
CA GLY A 132 -6.85 -2.04 -7.16
C GLY A 132 -7.28 -0.93 -8.14
N GLN A 133 -7.72 -1.28 -9.35
CA GLN A 133 -8.16 -0.29 -10.34
C GLN A 133 -9.56 0.26 -10.02
N ASN A 134 -10.43 -0.58 -9.45
CA ASN A 134 -11.78 -0.21 -9.05
C ASN A 134 -12.02 -0.63 -7.61
N PHE A 135 -12.47 0.30 -6.78
CA PHE A 135 -12.75 0.05 -5.39
C PHE A 135 -14.22 0.34 -5.06
N ALA A 136 -14.84 -0.57 -4.32
CA ALA A 136 -16.13 -0.38 -3.68
C ALA A 136 -15.91 -0.10 -2.19
N ALA A 137 -16.63 0.87 -1.64
CA ALA A 137 -16.51 1.20 -0.22
C ALA A 137 -16.98 0.03 0.67
N MET A 138 -16.23 -0.25 1.74
CA MET A 138 -16.62 -1.17 2.81
C MET A 138 -17.21 -0.38 3.98
N THR A 139 -18.12 -0.99 4.72
CA THR A 139 -18.64 -0.37 5.95
C THR A 139 -17.71 -0.71 7.12
N VAL A 140 -17.05 0.28 7.71
CA VAL A 140 -16.20 0.04 8.90
C VAL A 140 -17.11 -0.06 10.13
N THR A 141 -17.22 -1.25 10.70
CA THR A 141 -18.11 -1.57 11.84
C THR A 141 -17.41 -1.44 13.19
N THR A 142 -16.07 -1.63 13.21
CA THR A 142 -15.21 -1.31 14.35
C THR A 142 -14.06 -0.50 13.83
N ASN A 143 -13.89 0.72 14.35
CA ASN A 143 -12.85 1.63 13.91
C ASN A 143 -11.80 1.85 15.00
N VAL A 144 -10.59 2.20 14.59
CA VAL A 144 -9.51 2.57 15.50
C VAL A 144 -9.88 3.89 16.17
N PRO A 145 -9.73 4.01 17.51
CA PRO A 145 -10.01 5.24 18.21
C PRO A 145 -9.15 6.40 17.71
N GLY A 146 -9.72 7.60 17.62
CA GLY A 146 -9.00 8.80 17.22
C GLY A 146 -9.95 9.90 16.76
N PHE A 147 -9.42 11.11 16.63
CA PHE A 147 -10.11 12.26 16.06
C PHE A 147 -9.23 12.83 14.95
N ASP A 148 -9.76 12.86 13.72
CA ASP A 148 -9.01 13.28 12.52
C ASP A 148 -7.66 12.57 12.35
N SER A 149 -7.64 11.25 12.60
CA SER A 149 -6.44 10.40 12.57
C SER A 149 -5.47 10.59 13.73
N LEU A 150 -5.84 11.35 14.77
CA LEU A 150 -4.99 11.65 15.93
C LEU A 150 -5.49 10.98 17.22
N SER A 151 -4.58 10.43 18.01
CA SER A 151 -4.80 10.01 19.40
C SER A 151 -3.50 10.08 20.21
N LEU A 152 -3.56 9.81 21.52
CA LEU A 152 -2.36 9.73 22.38
C LEU A 152 -1.78 8.31 22.48
N ALA A 153 -2.41 7.32 21.84
CA ALA A 153 -1.92 5.95 21.85
C ALA A 153 -0.58 5.83 21.12
N GLN A 154 0.25 4.92 21.59
CA GLN A 154 1.61 4.68 21.10
C GLN A 154 1.90 3.20 21.25
N ALA A 155 2.52 2.60 20.22
CA ALA A 155 2.80 1.16 20.16
C ALA A 155 1.61 0.30 20.64
N THR A 156 0.41 0.59 20.13
CA THR A 156 -0.84 0.00 20.62
C THR A 156 -1.60 -0.68 19.49
N ASP A 157 -2.05 -1.90 19.72
CA ASP A 157 -2.93 -2.61 18.80
C ASP A 157 -4.39 -2.24 19.02
N PHE A 158 -5.10 -2.01 17.92
CA PHE A 158 -6.54 -1.77 17.90
C PHE A 158 -7.22 -2.69 16.89
N PRO A 159 -8.44 -3.16 17.19
CA PRO A 159 -9.25 -3.86 16.19
C PRO A 159 -9.71 -2.89 15.11
N LEU A 160 -9.68 -3.35 13.87
CA LEU A 160 -10.30 -2.70 12.71
C LEU A 160 -11.15 -3.75 11.99
N VAL A 161 -12.47 -3.55 11.95
CA VAL A 161 -13.38 -4.49 11.30
C VAL A 161 -14.13 -3.76 10.20
N ALA A 162 -14.05 -4.30 8.99
CA ALA A 162 -14.69 -3.74 7.82
C ALA A 162 -15.55 -4.79 7.10
N GLN A 163 -16.77 -4.41 6.79
CA GLN A 163 -17.79 -5.23 6.18
C GLN A 163 -17.74 -5.08 4.65
N LEU A 164 -17.54 -6.19 3.94
CA LEU A 164 -17.63 -6.22 2.48
C LEU A 164 -19.06 -5.84 2.03
N PRO A 165 -19.20 -5.17 0.86
CA PRO A 165 -20.50 -4.99 0.22
C PRO A 165 -21.24 -6.33 0.06
N ALA A 166 -22.56 -6.31 0.18
CA ALA A 166 -23.38 -7.51 -0.03
C ALA A 166 -23.17 -8.08 -1.44
N GLY A 167 -23.03 -9.40 -1.54
CA GLY A 167 -22.80 -10.09 -2.81
C GLY A 167 -21.38 -9.94 -3.38
N THR A 168 -20.42 -9.44 -2.60
CA THR A 168 -19.01 -9.41 -3.00
C THR A 168 -18.53 -10.81 -3.37
N ASN A 169 -17.94 -10.94 -4.56
CA ASN A 169 -17.27 -12.14 -5.02
C ASN A 169 -15.84 -11.77 -5.46
N CYS A 170 -14.86 -12.44 -4.87
CA CYS A 170 -13.46 -12.25 -5.20
C CYS A 170 -13.09 -13.01 -6.47
N THR A 171 -12.53 -12.31 -7.46
CA THR A 171 -12.18 -12.86 -8.79
C THR A 171 -10.72 -12.61 -9.17
N GLY A 172 -9.95 -11.98 -8.28
CA GLY A 172 -8.55 -11.63 -8.53
C GLY A 172 -7.55 -12.72 -8.14
N GLY A 173 -6.28 -12.44 -8.43
CA GLY A 173 -5.16 -13.32 -8.13
C GLY A 173 -5.05 -14.55 -9.04
N PRO A 174 -3.97 -15.34 -8.90
CA PRO A 174 -3.70 -16.50 -9.75
C PRO A 174 -4.75 -17.60 -9.61
N ASP A 175 -5.39 -17.72 -8.44
CA ASP A 175 -6.43 -18.72 -8.16
C ASP A 175 -7.86 -18.21 -8.44
N GLY A 176 -8.01 -16.96 -8.87
CA GLY A 176 -9.30 -16.36 -9.22
C GLY A 176 -10.28 -16.20 -8.05
N ASN A 177 -9.78 -16.12 -6.81
CA ASN A 177 -10.58 -16.09 -5.60
C ASN A 177 -10.15 -15.00 -4.59
N ALA A 178 -9.28 -14.07 -5.01
CA ALA A 178 -8.71 -13.03 -4.16
C ALA A 178 -9.37 -11.67 -4.37
N CYS A 179 -9.63 -10.94 -3.28
CA CYS A 179 -9.96 -9.53 -3.28
C CYS A 179 -8.79 -8.75 -2.69
N LEU A 180 -8.59 -7.52 -3.16
CA LEU A 180 -7.68 -6.57 -2.54
C LEU A 180 -8.50 -5.61 -1.67
N VAL A 181 -8.29 -5.66 -0.36
CA VAL A 181 -8.85 -4.70 0.60
C VAL A 181 -7.79 -3.64 0.87
N ARG A 182 -8.18 -2.37 0.80
CA ARG A 182 -7.34 -1.23 1.19
C ARG A 182 -8.02 -0.48 2.32
N CYS A 183 -7.30 -0.29 3.42
CA CYS A 183 -7.75 0.56 4.51
C CYS A 183 -6.74 1.67 4.74
N LYS A 184 -7.24 2.91 4.91
CA LYS A 184 -6.41 4.06 5.25
C LYS A 184 -7.14 5.09 6.12
N ASN A 185 -6.41 5.76 7.00
CA ASN A 185 -6.89 6.94 7.71
C ASN A 185 -6.78 8.20 6.84
N ASN A 186 -7.02 9.39 7.40
CA ASN A 186 -6.97 10.66 6.69
C ASN A 186 -5.87 11.59 7.23
N ALA A 187 -4.78 11.03 7.75
CA ALA A 187 -3.70 11.82 8.31
C ALA A 187 -3.04 12.72 7.25
N ILE A 188 -2.82 13.99 7.58
CA ILE A 188 -2.21 14.99 6.69
C ILE A 188 -0.76 14.60 6.34
N ALA A 189 -0.08 13.99 7.31
CA ALA A 189 1.24 13.37 7.19
C ALA A 189 1.32 12.30 6.09
N GLY A 190 0.18 11.83 5.61
CA GLY A 190 0.01 10.75 4.64
C GLY A 190 -1.10 9.84 5.14
N PRO A 191 -2.05 9.41 4.31
CA PRO A 191 -2.96 8.34 4.75
C PRO A 191 -2.15 7.07 5.08
N PHE A 192 -2.26 6.56 6.29
CA PHE A 192 -1.61 5.31 6.73
C PHE A 192 -2.60 4.17 6.81
N GLY A 193 -2.09 2.95 6.75
CA GLY A 193 -2.87 1.73 6.84
C GLY A 193 -2.20 0.62 6.04
N GLY A 194 -2.93 0.02 5.11
CA GLY A 194 -2.37 -1.03 4.27
C GLY A 194 -3.36 -1.59 3.25
N CYS A 195 -2.80 -2.32 2.29
CA CYS A 195 -3.56 -3.27 1.48
C CYS A 195 -3.39 -4.67 2.04
N THR A 196 -4.44 -5.48 1.95
CA THR A 196 -4.40 -6.91 2.28
C THR A 196 -5.19 -7.71 1.26
N ALA A 197 -4.83 -8.98 1.09
CA ALA A 197 -5.58 -9.91 0.27
C ALA A 197 -6.48 -10.78 1.15
N VAL A 198 -7.75 -10.91 0.75
CA VAL A 198 -8.75 -11.75 1.42
C VAL A 198 -9.48 -12.60 0.40
N THR A 199 -10.17 -13.65 0.84
CA THR A 199 -11.08 -14.43 0.00
C THR A 199 -12.51 -14.43 0.57
N THR A 200 -13.51 -14.56 -0.29
CA THR A 200 -14.91 -14.80 0.12
C THR A 200 -15.27 -16.29 0.16
N SER A 201 -14.36 -17.16 -0.26
CA SER A 201 -14.55 -18.60 -0.23
C SER A 201 -14.10 -19.15 1.11
N SER A 202 -14.97 -19.84 1.84
CA SER A 202 -14.60 -20.61 3.05
C SER A 202 -13.83 -21.89 2.73
N SER A 203 -13.18 -21.96 1.56
CA SER A 203 -12.43 -23.13 1.14
C SER A 203 -11.18 -23.20 1.99
N GLY A 204 -11.29 -23.99 3.06
CA GLY A 204 -10.20 -24.33 3.95
C GLY A 204 -9.00 -24.77 3.14
N SER A 205 -7.83 -24.47 3.69
CA SER A 205 -6.55 -24.98 3.26
C SER A 205 -6.69 -26.35 2.63
N SER A 206 -6.33 -26.47 1.36
CA SER A 206 -5.85 -27.75 0.85
C SER A 206 -4.60 -28.07 1.66
N SER A 207 -4.78 -28.64 2.85
CA SER A 207 -3.73 -29.37 3.53
C SER A 207 -3.21 -30.35 2.50
N ALA A 208 -1.95 -30.21 2.11
CA ALA A 208 -1.24 -31.26 1.42
C ALA A 208 -1.29 -32.49 2.34
N SER A 209 -2.29 -33.34 2.12
CA SER A 209 -2.33 -34.67 2.68
C SER A 209 -1.19 -35.40 2.00
N SER A 210 -0.06 -35.52 2.69
CA SER A 210 0.99 -36.46 2.32
C SER A 210 0.42 -37.86 2.49
N ALA A 211 -0.32 -38.31 1.47
CA ALA A 211 -0.52 -39.73 1.22
C ALA A 211 0.77 -40.26 0.59
N ALA A 212 1.69 -40.70 1.43
CA ALA A 212 2.75 -41.62 1.01
C ALA A 212 2.78 -42.76 2.02
N GLY A 213 2.27 -43.91 1.56
CA GLY A 213 2.15 -45.14 2.31
C GLY A 213 3.49 -45.73 2.73
N SER A 214 3.35 -46.63 3.70
CA SER A 214 4.36 -47.38 4.41
C SER A 214 5.46 -48.02 3.55
N ALA A 215 6.69 -47.82 4.03
CA ALA A 215 7.86 -48.70 4.08
C ALA A 215 7.97 -49.90 3.12
N THR A 216 9.11 -49.98 2.43
CA THR A 216 9.93 -51.21 2.41
C THR A 216 11.41 -50.83 2.42
N GLU A 217 12.15 -51.40 3.36
CA GLU A 217 13.61 -51.28 3.53
C GLU A 217 14.40 -51.77 2.31
N ALA A 218 15.51 -51.09 2.01
CA ALA A 218 16.75 -51.75 1.60
C ALA A 218 17.94 -50.89 2.06
N ALA A 219 18.75 -51.47 2.94
CA ALA A 219 19.95 -50.86 3.51
C ALA A 219 21.12 -50.85 2.51
N SER A 220 22.00 -49.84 2.60
CA SER A 220 23.46 -50.07 2.59
C SER A 220 24.25 -48.85 3.10
N THR A 221 24.90 -49.08 4.24
CA THR A 221 26.25 -48.70 4.69
C THR A 221 26.93 -47.40 4.21
N ALA A 222 27.09 -46.50 5.18
CA ALA A 222 28.26 -45.70 5.57
C ALA A 222 29.38 -45.40 4.56
N ALA A 223 29.75 -44.11 4.48
CA ALA A 223 31.13 -43.67 4.73
C ALA A 223 31.22 -42.16 5.02
N THR A 224 31.75 -41.86 6.19
CA THR A 224 32.25 -40.58 6.69
C THR A 224 33.49 -40.12 5.90
N ALA A 225 33.65 -38.83 5.61
CA ALA A 225 34.91 -38.10 5.79
C ALA A 225 34.78 -36.61 5.42
N SER A 226 35.04 -35.76 6.41
CA SER A 226 35.42 -34.36 6.26
C SER A 226 36.80 -34.21 5.63
N VAL A 227 37.10 -33.07 4.98
CA VAL A 227 38.26 -32.21 5.31
C VAL A 227 38.17 -30.84 4.63
N ASN A 228 38.69 -29.84 5.35
CA ASN A 228 38.87 -28.42 5.06
C ASN A 228 39.67 -28.14 3.76
N GLU A 229 39.51 -26.95 3.18
CA GLU A 229 40.40 -25.78 3.43
C GLU A 229 40.29 -24.74 2.31
N ALA A 230 40.48 -23.48 2.72
CA ALA A 230 40.50 -22.25 1.96
C ALA A 230 41.49 -22.20 0.80
N ALA A 231 41.21 -21.36 -0.20
CA ALA A 231 42.22 -20.53 -0.83
C ALA A 231 41.60 -19.34 -1.58
N ALA A 232 42.35 -18.25 -1.54
CA ALA A 232 41.99 -16.88 -1.89
C ALA A 232 41.95 -16.57 -3.41
N ALA A 233 41.55 -15.33 -3.66
CA ALA A 233 41.34 -14.60 -4.92
C ALA A 233 42.45 -14.71 -6.00
N PRO A 234 42.15 -14.20 -7.21
CA PRO A 234 42.77 -12.93 -7.58
C PRO A 234 41.83 -11.92 -8.28
N THR A 235 42.14 -10.63 -8.06
CA THR A 235 41.70 -9.46 -8.84
C THR A 235 42.16 -9.51 -10.31
N PRO A 236 41.50 -8.75 -11.20
CA PRO A 236 42.25 -7.67 -11.85
C PRO A 236 41.47 -6.34 -12.07
N THR A 237 42.21 -5.27 -11.77
CA THR A 237 42.39 -3.95 -12.40
C THR A 237 41.40 -3.38 -13.44
N ALA A 238 41.12 -2.08 -13.25
CA ALA A 238 40.33 -1.17 -14.07
C ALA A 238 40.96 -0.76 -15.43
N ALA A 239 40.09 -0.38 -16.38
CA ALA A 239 40.40 0.62 -17.42
C ALA A 239 39.10 1.27 -17.96
N SER A 240 39.12 2.60 -18.17
CA SER A 240 38.01 3.42 -18.64
C SER A 240 37.94 3.54 -20.17
N THR A 241 36.76 3.79 -20.73
CA THR A 241 36.61 4.67 -21.90
C THR A 241 35.27 5.42 -21.89
N LYS A 242 35.32 6.62 -22.46
CA LYS A 242 34.35 7.71 -22.45
C LYS A 242 33.62 7.75 -23.80
N ALA A 243 32.29 7.90 -23.83
CA ALA A 243 31.55 8.26 -25.04
C ALA A 243 30.45 9.30 -24.73
N LYS A 244 30.50 10.42 -25.46
CA LYS A 244 29.48 11.49 -25.55
C LYS A 244 28.52 11.15 -26.71
N GLY A 245 27.23 11.47 -26.58
CA GLY A 245 26.30 11.55 -27.72
C GLY A 245 24.84 11.70 -27.30
N GLY A 246 24.19 12.78 -27.74
CA GLY A 246 22.95 13.32 -27.18
C GLY A 246 21.64 12.59 -27.50
N LEU A 247 20.75 12.58 -26.50
CA LEU A 247 19.35 12.15 -26.59
C LEU A 247 18.38 13.21 -26.01
N GLY A 248 18.77 14.49 -26.04
CA GLY A 248 18.05 15.59 -25.37
C GLY A 248 16.98 16.30 -26.21
N GLY A 249 17.01 16.17 -27.55
CA GLY A 249 16.14 16.96 -28.44
C GLY A 249 14.73 16.41 -28.63
N ALA A 250 14.58 15.07 -28.68
CA ALA A 250 13.30 14.45 -29.03
C ALA A 250 12.29 14.44 -27.87
N LEU A 251 12.76 14.41 -26.61
CA LEU A 251 11.91 14.33 -25.43
C LEU A 251 11.17 15.66 -25.13
N LYS A 252 11.77 16.80 -25.48
CA LYS A 252 11.20 18.13 -25.18
C LYS A 252 10.03 18.51 -26.10
N SER A 253 10.02 18.01 -27.34
CA SER A 253 8.94 18.27 -28.32
C SER A 253 7.68 17.45 -28.04
N ILE A 254 7.85 16.22 -27.53
CA ILE A 254 6.73 15.33 -27.16
C ILE A 254 6.08 15.79 -25.85
N LEU A 255 6.85 16.34 -24.91
CA LEU A 255 6.33 16.83 -23.63
C LEU A 255 5.57 18.15 -23.78
N GLY A 256 6.00 19.07 -24.65
CA GLY A 256 5.32 20.35 -24.89
C GLY A 256 3.93 20.20 -25.49
N LYS A 257 3.76 19.31 -26.49
CA LYS A 257 2.45 19.11 -27.16
C LYS A 257 1.39 18.46 -26.26
N ARG A 258 1.78 17.72 -25.22
CA ARG A 258 0.81 17.09 -24.29
C ARG A 258 0.32 18.01 -23.19
N VAL A 259 1.12 19.01 -22.79
CA VAL A 259 0.73 20.00 -21.77
C VAL A 259 -0.31 20.97 -22.33
N GLU A 260 -0.17 21.39 -23.59
CA GLU A 260 -1.12 22.33 -24.22
C GLU A 260 -2.50 21.71 -24.49
N MET A 261 -2.53 20.43 -24.90
CA MET A 261 -3.78 19.68 -25.10
C MET A 261 -4.51 19.37 -23.78
N ALA A 262 -3.78 19.18 -22.68
CA ALA A 262 -4.36 18.94 -21.36
C ALA A 262 -4.92 20.23 -20.72
N GLY A 263 -4.29 21.38 -20.96
CA GLY A 263 -4.78 22.69 -20.52
C GLY A 263 -6.14 23.04 -21.14
N GLY A 264 -6.26 22.92 -22.47
CA GLY A 264 -7.51 23.24 -23.18
C GLY A 264 -8.69 22.33 -22.81
N ALA A 265 -8.43 21.04 -22.53
CA ALA A 265 -9.47 20.11 -22.09
C ALA A 265 -9.97 20.38 -20.66
N LEU A 266 -9.14 20.97 -19.80
CA LEU A 266 -9.51 21.34 -18.44
C LEU A 266 -10.33 22.64 -18.41
N GLU A 267 -9.95 23.65 -19.20
CA GLU A 267 -10.71 24.90 -19.35
C GLU A 267 -12.12 24.64 -19.89
N ALA A 268 -12.26 23.83 -20.94
CA ALA A 268 -13.58 23.50 -21.51
C ALA A 268 -14.52 22.79 -20.50
N ARG A 269 -13.97 21.92 -19.63
CA ARG A 269 -14.74 21.23 -18.57
C ARG A 269 -15.13 22.14 -17.42
N MET A 270 -14.35 23.19 -17.17
CA MET A 270 -14.65 24.19 -16.15
C MET A 270 -15.75 25.14 -16.65
N GLU A 271 -15.68 25.57 -17.91
CA GLU A 271 -16.72 26.39 -18.54
C GLU A 271 -18.07 25.66 -18.63
N GLU A 272 -18.07 24.35 -18.93
CA GLU A 272 -19.31 23.57 -18.97
C GLU A 272 -19.94 23.43 -17.56
N ARG A 273 -19.12 23.28 -16.51
CA ARG A 273 -19.61 23.26 -15.12
C ARG A 273 -20.18 24.60 -14.67
N VAL A 274 -19.54 25.71 -15.04
CA VAL A 274 -20.05 27.07 -14.77
C VAL A 274 -21.35 27.35 -15.54
N ARG A 275 -21.48 26.83 -16.76
CA ARG A 275 -22.72 26.96 -17.53
C ARG A 275 -23.86 26.16 -16.91
N ARG A 276 -23.61 24.92 -16.48
CA ARG A 276 -24.62 24.09 -15.78
C ARG A 276 -25.04 24.70 -14.44
N SER A 277 -24.12 25.27 -13.67
CA SER A 277 -24.48 25.90 -12.39
C SER A 277 -25.36 27.14 -12.57
N ARG A 278 -25.14 27.94 -13.62
CA ARG A 278 -26.01 29.08 -13.96
C ARG A 278 -27.41 28.64 -14.42
N VAL A 279 -27.53 27.53 -15.15
CA VAL A 279 -28.83 26.96 -15.52
C VAL A 279 -29.60 26.47 -14.28
N TYR A 280 -28.92 25.83 -13.33
CA TYR A 280 -29.53 25.41 -12.06
C TYR A 280 -29.94 26.58 -11.15
N ALA A 281 -29.21 27.70 -11.20
CA ALA A 281 -29.55 28.90 -10.44
C ALA A 281 -30.72 29.69 -11.05
N GLY A 282 -30.92 29.63 -12.38
CA GLY A 282 -32.03 30.29 -13.07
C GLY A 282 -33.38 29.57 -13.00
N ALA A 283 -33.39 28.26 -12.69
CA ALA A 283 -34.60 27.46 -12.58
C ALA A 283 -35.27 27.49 -11.18
N ARG A 284 -34.74 28.31 -10.25
CA ARG A 284 -35.25 28.47 -8.88
C ARG A 284 -35.86 29.85 -8.59
N ASN A 285 -36.23 30.60 -9.63
CA ASN A 285 -37.08 31.79 -9.51
C ASN A 285 -38.34 31.62 -10.33
#